data_AF-A0A0F9KB14-F1
#
_entry.id   AF-A0A0F9KB14-F1
#
_cell.length_a   1.000
_cell.length_b   1.000
_cell.length_c   1.000
_cell.angle_alpha   90.00
_cell.angle_beta   90.00
_cell.angle_gamma   90.00
#
_symmetry.space_group_name_H-M   'P 1'
#
loop_
_entity.id
_entity.type
_entity.pdbx_description
1 polymer ?
#
loop_
_entity_poly.entity_id
_entity_poly.type
_entity_poly.pdbx_seq_one_letter_code
_entity_poly.pdbx_strand_id
1 'polypeptide(L)'
;MAQENDGKHCIACGKDNFSLAHDEWMKRAFPFVEQGQLKMCAGCGAKYLVCEKCQGLYCRVHPALENWELPDKCPKCGWVNEGVTAWDGTSARH
;
A
#
# COMPACT_ATOMS: atom_id res chain seq x y z
N MET A 1 10.98 -14.67 -13.29
CA MET A 1 10.74 -13.37 -13.95
C MET A 1 10.19 -12.45 -12.89
N ALA A 2 10.90 -11.36 -12.56
CA ALA A 2 10.46 -10.40 -11.56
C ALA A 2 9.21 -9.72 -12.12
N GLN A 3 8.05 -9.90 -11.47
CA GLN A 3 6.88 -9.10 -11.80
C GLN A 3 7.21 -7.66 -11.38
N GLU A 4 7.51 -6.83 -12.36
CA GLU A 4 7.79 -5.41 -12.16
C GLU A 4 6.57 -4.78 -11.48
N ASN A 5 6.77 -4.18 -10.32
CA ASN A 5 5.70 -3.50 -9.62
C ASN A 5 5.39 -2.18 -10.35
N ASP A 6 4.59 -2.22 -11.41
CA ASP A 6 4.24 -1.04 -12.23
C ASP A 6 3.40 0.02 -11.47
N GLY A 7 3.03 -0.25 -10.22
CA GLY A 7 2.12 0.59 -9.45
C GLY A 7 0.71 0.69 -10.05
N LYS A 8 0.33 -0.30 -10.87
CA LYS A 8 -0.98 -0.38 -11.54
C LYS A 8 -1.63 -1.75 -11.41
N HIS A 9 -0.85 -2.82 -11.47
CA HIS A 9 -1.33 -4.20 -11.37
C HIS A 9 -1.03 -4.79 -10.00
N CYS A 10 -1.83 -5.75 -9.58
CA CYS A 10 -1.63 -6.46 -8.33
C CYS A 10 -0.39 -7.36 -8.43
N ILE A 11 0.63 -7.12 -7.61
CA ILE A 11 1.85 -7.96 -7.58
C ILE A 11 1.57 -9.41 -7.15
N ALA A 12 0.44 -9.68 -6.51
CA ALA A 12 0.09 -11.02 -6.04
C ALA A 12 -0.65 -11.86 -7.09
N CYS A 13 -1.44 -11.24 -7.97
CA CYS A 13 -2.29 -11.97 -8.93
C CYS A 13 -2.31 -11.41 -10.36
N GLY A 14 -1.60 -10.33 -10.63
CA GLY A 14 -1.52 -9.67 -11.94
C GLY A 14 -2.78 -8.89 -12.36
N LYS A 15 -3.87 -8.93 -11.59
CA LYS A 15 -5.13 -8.25 -11.95
C LYS A 15 -5.07 -6.75 -11.66
N ASP A 16 -5.83 -5.97 -12.42
CA ASP A 16 -6.04 -4.52 -12.29
C ASP A 16 -7.36 -4.16 -11.57
N ASN A 17 -8.11 -5.15 -11.10
CA ASN A 17 -9.40 -4.92 -10.47
C ASN A 17 -9.24 -4.58 -8.97
N PHE A 18 -9.28 -3.29 -8.65
CA PHE A 18 -9.16 -2.77 -7.29
C PHE A 18 -10.45 -2.11 -6.83
N SER A 19 -10.90 -2.47 -5.63
CA SER A 19 -12.02 -1.85 -4.95
C SER A 19 -11.50 -0.99 -3.80
N LEU A 20 -12.19 0.11 -3.49
CA LEU A 20 -11.86 0.93 -2.33
C LEU A 20 -12.09 0.11 -1.06
N ALA A 21 -11.04 -0.07 -0.26
CA ALA A 21 -11.10 -0.82 0.97
C ALA A 21 -11.26 0.13 2.15
N HIS A 22 -12.39 0.01 2.85
CA HIS A 22 -12.59 0.67 4.14
C HIS A 22 -12.24 -0.31 5.23
N ASP A 23 -11.03 -0.18 5.78
CA ASP A 23 -10.54 -1.04 6.85
C ASP A 23 -10.09 -0.16 8.01
N GLU A 24 -11.00 0.04 8.96
CA GLU A 24 -10.82 0.96 10.09
C GLU A 24 -9.67 0.52 11.00
N TRP A 25 -9.45 -0.79 11.12
CA TRP A 25 -8.29 -1.31 11.84
C TRP A 25 -6.98 -0.91 11.15
N MET A 26 -6.90 -1.05 9.82
CA MET A 26 -5.68 -0.65 9.08
C MET A 26 -5.44 0.85 9.11
N LYS A 27 -6.48 1.69 9.07
CA LYS A 27 -6.31 3.14 9.25
C LYS A 27 -5.74 3.48 10.62
N ARG A 28 -6.21 2.80 11.67
CA ARG A 28 -5.72 2.99 13.05
C ARG A 28 -4.32 2.44 13.26
N ALA A 29 -4.02 1.28 12.68
CA ALA A 29 -2.71 0.63 12.78
C ALA A 29 -1.67 1.39 11.95
N PHE A 30 -2.01 1.80 10.72
CA PHE A 30 -1.08 2.47 9.82
C PHE A 30 -1.50 3.93 9.63
N PRO A 31 -0.83 4.90 10.29
CA PRO A 31 -1.23 6.31 10.22
C PRO A 31 -1.17 6.86 8.78
N PHE A 32 -0.28 6.33 7.93
CA PHE A 32 -0.21 6.68 6.51
C PHE A 32 -1.38 6.12 5.68
N VAL A 33 -2.09 5.10 6.16
CA VAL A 33 -3.34 4.60 5.54
C VAL A 33 -4.53 5.46 5.92
N GLU A 34 -4.52 6.11 7.08
CA GLU A 34 -5.56 7.07 7.47
C GLU A 34 -5.56 8.28 6.53
N GLN A 35 -4.38 8.82 6.21
CA GLN A 35 -4.23 9.94 5.28
C GLN A 35 -4.34 9.50 3.82
N GLY A 36 -3.95 8.26 3.53
CA GLY A 36 -4.02 7.69 2.18
C GLY A 36 -5.36 7.04 1.85
N GLN A 37 -5.48 6.58 0.60
CA GLN A 37 -6.57 5.67 0.21
C GLN A 37 -6.05 4.23 0.17
N LEU A 38 -6.83 3.30 0.70
CA LEU A 38 -6.54 1.87 0.60
C LEU A 38 -7.38 1.24 -0.52
N LYS A 39 -6.72 0.49 -1.39
CA LYS A 39 -7.34 -0.28 -2.47
C LYS A 39 -7.10 -1.76 -2.24
N MET A 40 -8.16 -2.56 -2.23
CA MET A 40 -8.06 -4.00 -2.15
C MET A 40 -8.28 -4.60 -3.53
N CYS A 41 -7.38 -5.49 -3.94
CA CYS A 41 -7.54 -6.28 -5.14
C CYS A 41 -8.74 -7.24 -4.97
N ALA A 42 -9.75 -7.10 -5.82
CA ALA A 42 -10.93 -7.96 -5.79
C ALA A 42 -10.62 -9.42 -6.16
N GLY A 43 -9.46 -9.67 -6.79
CA GLY A 43 -9.05 -11.00 -7.22
C GLY A 43 -8.39 -11.87 -6.15
N CYS A 44 -7.63 -11.26 -5.24
CA CYS A 44 -6.83 -12.00 -4.25
C CYS A 44 -6.94 -11.42 -2.82
N GLY A 45 -7.66 -10.31 -2.63
CA GLY A 45 -7.78 -9.64 -1.35
C GLY A 45 -6.54 -8.86 -0.91
N ALA A 46 -5.48 -8.78 -1.74
CA ALA A 46 -4.29 -7.99 -1.42
C ALA A 46 -4.64 -6.50 -1.34
N LYS A 47 -4.22 -5.83 -0.26
CA LYS A 47 -4.49 -4.42 -0.03
C LYS A 47 -3.26 -3.59 -0.36
N TYR A 48 -3.49 -2.44 -0.96
CA TYR A 48 -2.47 -1.53 -1.45
C TYR A 48 -2.78 -0.11 -1.01
N LEU A 49 -1.75 0.59 -0.55
CA LEU A 49 -1.81 2.02 -0.36
C LEU A 49 -1.82 2.71 -1.72
N VAL A 50 -2.64 3.73 -1.89
CA VAL A 50 -2.71 4.54 -3.10
C VAL A 50 -1.85 5.78 -2.92
N CYS A 51 -1.03 6.07 -3.94
CA CYS A 51 -0.26 7.29 -4.00
C CYS A 51 -1.18 8.50 -4.20
N GLU A 52 -1.08 9.49 -3.32
CA GLU A 52 -1.91 10.70 -3.38
C GLU A 52 -1.64 11.53 -4.65
N LYS A 53 -0.40 11.57 -5.13
CA LYS A 53 -0.01 12.32 -6.33
C LYS A 53 -0.52 11.73 -7.65
N CYS A 54 -0.36 10.42 -7.84
CA CYS A 54 -0.61 9.79 -9.14
C CYS A 54 -1.73 8.74 -9.12
N GLN A 55 -2.37 8.54 -7.97
CA GLN A 55 -3.48 7.60 -7.74
C GLN A 55 -3.12 6.14 -8.09
N GLY A 56 -1.83 5.83 -8.23
CA GLY A 56 -1.31 4.48 -8.46
C GLY A 56 -1.14 3.70 -7.16
N LEU A 57 -0.94 2.39 -7.30
CA LEU A 57 -0.58 1.52 -6.19
C LEU A 57 0.85 1.88 -5.74
N TYR A 58 0.98 2.29 -4.49
CA TYR A 58 2.24 2.69 -3.88
C TYR A 58 2.97 1.47 -3.32
N CYS A 59 2.36 0.81 -2.33
CA CYS A 59 2.90 -0.37 -1.66
C CYS A 59 1.76 -1.30 -1.24
N ARG A 60 2.10 -2.55 -0.95
CA ARG A 60 1.16 -3.51 -0.36
C ARG A 60 1.13 -3.27 1.16
N VAL A 61 -0.07 -3.30 1.75
CA VAL A 61 -0.28 -3.16 3.19
C VAL A 61 -1.00 -4.41 3.71
N HIS A 62 -0.52 -4.97 4.81
CA HIS A 62 -1.15 -6.11 5.49
C HIS A 62 -0.92 -6.05 7.01
N PRO A 63 -1.66 -6.83 7.82
CA PRO A 63 -1.53 -6.76 9.28
C PRO A 63 -0.14 -7.08 9.82
N ALA A 64 0.60 -7.97 9.13
CA ALA A 64 1.97 -8.33 9.47
C ALA A 64 3.00 -7.55 8.64
N LEU A 65 2.67 -6.34 8.19
CA LEU A 65 3.57 -5.52 7.39
C LEU A 65 4.79 -5.15 8.22
N GLU A 66 5.97 -5.24 7.61
CA GLU A 66 7.21 -4.78 8.20
C GLU A 66 7.75 -3.53 7.48
N ASN A 67 8.53 -2.71 8.18
CA ASN A 67 9.07 -1.46 7.61
C ASN A 67 9.90 -1.71 6.35
N TRP A 68 10.67 -2.79 6.32
CA TRP A 68 11.52 -3.13 5.17
C TRP A 68 10.74 -3.51 3.90
N GLU A 69 9.43 -3.78 3.99
CA GLU A 69 8.56 -4.05 2.84
C GLU A 69 8.04 -2.75 2.19
N LEU A 70 8.17 -1.62 2.88
CA LEU A 70 7.68 -0.34 2.40
C LEU A 70 8.73 0.36 1.52
N PRO A 71 8.38 0.72 0.27
CA PRO A 71 9.27 1.48 -0.57
C PRO A 71 9.28 2.96 -0.15
N ASP A 72 10.48 3.57 -0.15
CA ASP A 72 10.64 5.01 0.08
C ASP A 72 9.96 5.87 -0.99
N LYS A 73 9.75 5.32 -2.18
CA LYS A 73 9.25 6.04 -3.36
C LYS A 73 8.15 5.27 -4.05
N CYS A 74 7.18 5.99 -4.59
CA CYS A 74 6.13 5.44 -5.42
C CYS A 74 6.75 4.84 -6.70
N PRO A 75 6.48 3.57 -7.03
CA PRO A 75 7.04 2.96 -8.25
C PRO A 75 6.50 3.59 -9.54
N LYS A 76 5.35 4.26 -9.49
CA LYS A 76 4.70 4.86 -10.67
C LYS A 76 5.20 6.26 -11.00
N CYS A 77 5.48 7.11 -10.01
CA CYS A 77 5.84 8.51 -10.22
C CYS A 77 7.07 8.99 -9.43
N GLY A 78 7.67 8.14 -8.61
CA GLY A 78 8.82 8.49 -7.77
C GLY A 78 8.51 9.38 -6.57
N TRP A 79 7.24 9.69 -6.30
CA TRP A 79 6.84 10.50 -5.14
C TRP A 79 7.11 9.77 -3.82
N VAL A 80 7.62 10.49 -2.82
CA VAL A 80 7.92 9.96 -1.48
C VAL A 80 6.72 10.26 -0.57
N ASN A 81 6.16 9.23 0.06
CA ASN A 81 5.16 9.42 1.10
C ASN A 81 5.85 9.56 2.46
N GLU A 82 5.87 10.76 3.02
CA GLU A 82 6.51 11.05 4.30
C GLU A 82 5.93 10.20 5.44
N GLY A 83 4.64 9.87 5.41
CA GLY A 83 4.01 8.99 6.40
C GLY A 83 4.47 7.54 6.31
N VAL A 84 4.78 7.06 5.10
CA VAL A 84 5.38 5.73 4.90
C VAL A 84 6.84 5.74 5.32
N THR A 85 7.63 6.74 4.93
CA THR A 85 9.05 6.84 5.27
C THR A 85 9.27 7.09 6.77
N ALA A 86 8.35 7.80 7.43
CA ALA A 86 8.39 8.05 8.87
C ALA A 86 7.87 6.86 9.69
N TRP A 87 7.25 5.85 9.05
CA TRP A 87 6.79 4.68 9.76
C TRP A 87 7.96 3.75 10.07
N ASP A 88 8.20 3.54 11.35
CA ASP A 88 9.32 2.79 11.89
C ASP A 88 9.02 1.27 12.02
N GLY A 89 7.84 0.82 11.61
CA GLY A 89 7.37 -0.55 11.79
C GLY A 89 6.63 -0.79 13.11
N THR A 90 6.50 0.25 13.95
CA THR A 90 5.94 0.13 15.30
C THR A 90 4.42 0.28 15.29
N SER A 91 3.67 -0.53 14.52
CA SER A 91 2.19 -0.43 14.57
C SER A 91 1.44 -1.66 14.04
N ALA A 92 1.56 -2.80 14.71
CA ALA A 92 0.57 -3.90 14.61
C ALA A 92 0.40 -4.67 15.93
N ARG A 93 0.88 -4.10 17.05
CA ARG A 93 1.09 -4.84 18.30
C ARG A 93 0.18 -4.48 19.47
N HIS A 94 -0.72 -3.52 19.34
CA HIS A 94 -1.65 -3.12 20.41
C HIS A 94 -3.11 -3.31 20.01
#